data_AF-A0A1F6Z1H1-F1
#
_entry.id   AF-A0A1F6Z1H1-F1
#
_cell.length_a   1.000
_cell.length_b   1.000
_cell.length_c   1.000
_cell.angle_alpha   90.00
_cell.angle_beta   90.00
_cell.angle_gamma   90.00
#
_symmetry.space_group_name_H-M   'P 1'
#
loop_
_entity.id
_entity.type
_entity.pdbx_description
1 polymer ?
#
loop_
_entity_poly.entity_id
_entity_poly.type
_entity_poly.pdbx_seq_one_letter_code
_entity_poly.pdbx_strand_id
1 'polypeptide(L)'
;MRGILKTINALRRRIMQLINNNYIKNKLAKRRGKCRKCGKCCRHCKFLNRETKLCKVYKKSPWNCHKDFPLDKLDQKIWNIKDCGYSFIE
;
A
#
# COMPACT_ATOMS: atom_id res chain seq x y z
N MET A 1 16.56 10.51 -9.27
CA MET A 1 16.70 9.70 -8.03
C MET A 1 15.40 9.10 -7.46
N ARG A 2 14.20 9.70 -7.58
CA ARG A 2 12.96 9.14 -6.99
C ARG A 2 12.47 7.81 -7.61
N GLY A 3 12.83 7.49 -8.85
CA GLY A 3 12.41 6.27 -9.54
C GLY A 3 13.03 5.00 -8.93
N ILE A 4 14.35 5.02 -8.72
CA ILE A 4 15.12 3.90 -8.14
C ILE A 4 14.57 3.53 -6.74
N LEU A 5 14.32 4.54 -5.90
CA LEU A 5 13.79 4.34 -4.56
C LEU A 5 12.42 3.65 -4.56
N LYS A 6 11.55 3.96 -5.53
CA LYS A 6 10.24 3.30 -5.69
C LYS A 6 10.39 1.84 -6.09
N THR A 7 11.31 1.54 -7.01
CA THR A 7 11.58 0.17 -7.49
C THR A 7 12.16 -0.71 -6.40
N ILE A 8 13.19 -0.23 -5.67
CA ILE A 8 13.77 -0.95 -4.53
C ILE A 8 12.70 -1.24 -3.48
N ASN A 9 11.86 -0.25 -3.19
CA ASN A 9 10.82 -0.41 -2.17
C ASN A 9 9.69 -1.36 -2.61
N ALA A 10 9.38 -1.43 -3.92
CA ALA A 10 8.46 -2.44 -4.45
C ALA A 10 9.02 -3.86 -4.31
N LEU A 11 10.33 -4.05 -4.54
CA LEU A 11 11.00 -5.33 -4.32
C LEU A 11 10.98 -5.71 -2.83
N ARG A 12 11.30 -4.76 -1.94
CA ARG A 12 11.19 -4.94 -0.47
C ARG A 12 9.81 -5.43 -0.06
N ARG A 13 8.73 -4.78 -0.53
CA ARG A 13 7.34 -5.20 -0.22
C ARG A 13 7.05 -6.61 -0.68
N ARG A 14 7.52 -6.99 -1.87
CA ARG A 14 7.31 -8.34 -2.42
C ARG A 14 8.04 -9.40 -1.60
N ILE A 15 9.29 -9.15 -1.21
CA ILE A 15 10.06 -10.03 -0.33
C ILE A 15 9.37 -10.19 1.03
N MET A 16 8.94 -9.08 1.65
CA MET A 16 8.27 -9.11 2.95
C MET A 16 6.95 -9.90 2.94
N GLN A 17 6.20 -9.86 1.82
CA GLN A 17 4.99 -10.67 1.65
C GLN A 17 5.26 -12.16 1.49
N LEU A 18 6.38 -12.53 0.87
CA LEU A 18 6.73 -13.94 0.67
C LEU A 18 7.33 -14.58 1.93
N ILE A 19 8.10 -13.82 2.71
CA ILE A 19 8.94 -14.39 3.77
C ILE A 19 8.32 -14.26 5.16
N ASN A 20 7.51 -13.21 5.43
CA ASN A 20 7.25 -12.87 6.84
C ASN A 20 5.82 -12.37 7.13
N ASN A 21 4.93 -13.32 7.42
CA ASN A 21 3.59 -13.02 7.94
C ASN A 21 3.62 -12.22 9.25
N ASN A 22 4.61 -12.43 10.13
CA ASN A 22 4.73 -11.69 11.38
C ASN A 22 5.12 -10.23 11.15
N TYR A 23 6.00 -9.97 10.17
CA TYR A 23 6.32 -8.60 9.77
C TYR A 23 5.07 -7.84 9.31
N ILE A 24 4.27 -8.45 8.44
CA ILE A 24 3.03 -7.82 7.96
C ILE A 24 2.04 -7.62 9.09
N LYS A 25 1.85 -8.60 9.96
CA LYS A 25 0.99 -8.47 11.16
C LYS A 25 1.46 -7.31 12.04
N ASN A 26 2.75 -7.21 12.33
CA ASN A 26 3.32 -6.13 13.14
C ASN A 26 3.13 -4.75 12.48
N LYS A 27 3.27 -4.67 11.16
CA LYS A 27 3.01 -3.42 10.42
C LYS A 27 1.53 -3.06 10.38
N LEU A 28 0.64 -4.04 10.22
CA LEU A 28 -0.81 -3.84 10.29
C LEU A 28 -1.26 -3.44 11.70
N ALA A 29 -0.63 -3.96 12.76
CA ALA A 29 -0.90 -3.54 14.14
C ALA A 29 -0.56 -2.05 14.38
N LYS A 30 0.44 -1.53 13.66
CA LYS A 30 0.77 -0.09 13.66
C LYS A 30 -0.15 0.75 12.79
N ARG A 31 -1.11 0.16 12.08
CA ARG A 31 -2.06 0.92 11.26
C ARG A 31 -3.17 1.48 12.14
N ARG A 32 -3.35 2.80 12.12
CA ARG A 32 -4.45 3.50 12.79
C ARG A 32 -5.41 4.08 11.77
N GLY A 33 -6.70 4.09 12.10
CA GLY A 33 -7.78 4.54 11.21
C GLY A 33 -8.28 3.46 10.24
N LYS A 34 -9.21 3.86 9.37
CA LYS A 34 -9.92 2.96 8.44
C LYS A 34 -9.77 3.43 6.99
N CYS A 35 -9.79 2.49 6.05
CA CYS A 35 -9.76 2.84 4.64
C CYS A 35 -11.03 3.61 4.26
N ARG A 36 -10.89 4.87 3.85
CA ARG A 36 -12.00 5.71 3.34
C ARG A 36 -12.27 5.51 1.85
N LYS A 37 -11.68 4.49 1.21
CA LYS A 37 -11.76 4.23 -0.24
C LYS A 37 -11.42 5.47 -1.09
N CYS A 38 -10.50 6.31 -0.63
CA CYS A 38 -10.14 7.57 -1.31
C CYS A 38 -9.25 7.39 -2.57
N GLY A 39 -8.78 6.16 -2.85
CA GLY A 39 -7.92 5.87 -4.01
C GLY A 39 -6.47 6.38 -3.93
N LYS A 40 -6.11 7.22 -2.95
CA LYS A 40 -4.78 7.88 -2.89
C LYS A 40 -3.62 6.89 -2.77
N CYS A 41 -3.78 5.85 -1.96
CA CYS A 41 -2.75 4.82 -1.77
C CYS A 41 -2.59 3.89 -2.98
N CYS A 42 -3.56 3.81 -3.88
CA CYS A 42 -3.54 2.95 -5.06
C CYS A 42 -3.63 3.75 -6.37
N ARG A 43 -3.31 5.05 -6.35
CA ARG A 43 -3.50 5.95 -7.51
C ARG A 43 -2.76 5.51 -8.79
N HIS A 44 -1.69 4.74 -8.64
CA HIS A 44 -0.89 4.18 -9.74
C HIS A 44 -1.28 2.74 -10.11
N CYS A 45 -2.24 2.14 -9.38
CA CYS A 45 -2.67 0.78 -9.61
C CYS A 45 -3.61 0.70 -10.82
N LYS A 46 -3.29 -0.16 -11.78
CA LYS A 46 -4.13 -0.41 -12.97
C LYS A 46 -5.53 -0.97 -12.64
N PHE A 47 -5.70 -1.54 -11.45
CA PHE A 47 -6.96 -2.11 -11.00
C PHE A 47 -7.86 -1.09 -10.25
N LEU A 48 -7.38 0.13 -10.00
CA LEU A 48 -8.21 1.19 -9.43
C LEU A 48 -9.19 1.71 -10.49
N ASN A 49 -10.49 1.62 -10.22
CA ASN A 49 -11.47 2.44 -10.93
C ASN A 49 -11.36 3.88 -10.40
N ARG A 50 -11.01 4.82 -11.29
CA ARG A 50 -10.78 6.22 -10.91
C ARG A 50 -12.06 7.01 -10.65
N GLU A 51 -13.19 6.58 -11.18
CA GLU A 51 -14.49 7.21 -10.96
C GLU A 51 -15.04 6.79 -9.60
N THR A 52 -15.20 5.47 -9.40
CA THR A 52 -15.78 4.92 -8.18
C THR A 52 -14.81 4.83 -7.00
N LYS A 53 -13.51 5.02 -7.26
CA LYS A 53 -12.39 4.82 -6.30
C LYS A 53 -12.31 3.39 -5.74
N LEU A 54 -12.98 2.44 -6.37
CA LEU A 54 -12.99 1.03 -5.97
C LEU A 54 -11.94 0.21 -6.73
N CYS A 55 -11.40 -0.82 -6.08
CA CYS A 55 -10.52 -1.77 -6.74
C CYS A 55 -11.34 -2.85 -7.46
N LYS A 56 -11.11 -2.99 -8.77
CA LYS A 56 -11.83 -3.91 -9.66
C LYS A 56 -11.62 -5.38 -9.32
N VAL A 57 -10.50 -5.72 -8.68
CA VAL A 57 -10.09 -7.12 -8.42
C VAL A 57 -9.91 -7.44 -6.95
N TYR A 58 -10.30 -6.55 -6.03
CA TYR A 58 -10.03 -6.74 -4.60
C TYR A 58 -10.55 -8.08 -4.06
N LYS A 59 -11.76 -8.47 -4.47
CA LYS A 59 -12.37 -9.76 -4.10
C LYS A 59 -11.77 -10.97 -4.83
N LYS A 60 -11.13 -10.76 -5.98
CA LYS A 60 -10.60 -11.83 -6.85
C LYS A 60 -9.11 -12.11 -6.60
N SER A 61 -8.33 -11.08 -6.30
CA SER A 61 -6.87 -11.21 -6.12
C SER A 61 -6.31 -10.04 -5.28
N PRO A 62 -6.49 -10.09 -3.95
CA PRO A 62 -5.96 -9.06 -3.05
C PRO A 62 -4.43 -8.98 -3.07
N TRP A 63 -3.75 -10.10 -3.38
CA TRP A 63 -2.28 -10.20 -3.49
C TRP A 63 -1.65 -9.24 -4.50
N ASN A 64 -2.41 -8.80 -5.51
CA ASN A 64 -1.92 -7.83 -6.50
C ASN A 64 -1.68 -6.43 -5.94
N CYS A 65 -2.12 -6.15 -4.71
CA CYS A 65 -1.93 -4.84 -4.07
C CYS A 65 -0.48 -4.57 -3.63
N HIS A 66 0.42 -5.56 -3.64
CA HIS A 66 1.79 -5.44 -3.11
C HIS A 66 2.65 -4.34 -3.74
N LYS A 67 2.37 -3.97 -5.00
CA LYS A 67 3.15 -2.93 -5.70
C LYS A 67 2.81 -1.53 -5.22
N ASP A 68 1.54 -1.25 -4.94
CA ASP A 68 1.06 0.11 -4.73
C ASP A 68 0.61 0.36 -3.30
N PHE A 69 0.10 -0.66 -2.61
CA PHE A 69 -0.44 -0.50 -1.26
C PHE A 69 0.70 -0.36 -0.23
N PRO A 70 0.71 0.72 0.56
CA PRO A 70 1.75 0.93 1.56
C PRO A 70 1.60 -0.05 2.72
N LEU A 71 2.68 -0.74 3.07
CA LEU A 71 2.78 -1.61 4.24
C LEU A 71 3.21 -0.86 5.50
N ASP A 72 3.90 0.28 5.36
CA ASP A 72 4.37 1.07 6.50
C ASP A 72 4.49 2.58 6.21
N LYS A 73 4.95 3.34 7.20
CA LYS A 73 5.15 4.79 7.12
C LYS A 73 6.16 5.18 6.03
N LEU A 74 7.18 4.36 5.80
CA LEU A 74 8.18 4.61 4.76
C LEU A 74 7.53 4.53 3.37
N ASP A 75 6.68 3.53 3.13
CA ASP A 75 5.93 3.43 1.90
C ASP A 75 5.03 4.66 1.68
N GLN A 76 4.33 5.12 2.72
CA GLN A 76 3.50 6.33 2.64
C GLN A 76 4.32 7.57 2.26
N LYS A 77 5.52 7.73 2.85
CA LYS A 77 6.45 8.84 2.53
C LYS A 77 6.94 8.75 1.09
N ILE A 78 7.42 7.59 0.65
CA ILE A 78 7.95 7.37 -0.71
C ILE A 78 6.88 7.66 -1.79
N TRP A 79 5.63 7.30 -1.52
CA TRP A 79 4.51 7.57 -2.42
C TRP A 79 3.86 8.94 -2.23
N ASN A 80 4.33 9.74 -1.26
CA ASN A 80 3.75 11.03 -0.89
C ASN A 80 2.23 10.94 -0.68
N ILE A 81 1.79 9.92 0.08
CA ILE A 81 0.38 9.69 0.41
C ILE A 81 0.03 10.62 1.58
N LYS A 82 -0.79 11.64 1.30
CA LYS A 82 -1.34 12.57 2.30
C LYS A 82 -2.86 12.40 2.43
N ASP A 83 -3.40 12.76 3.59
CA ASP A 83 -4.84 12.81 3.89
C ASP A 83 -5.59 11.52 3.50
N CYS A 84 -5.01 10.36 3.84
CA CYS A 84 -5.68 9.07 3.75
C CYS A 84 -6.55 8.84 5.00
N GLY A 85 -7.46 7.85 4.97
CA GLY A 85 -8.23 7.47 6.17
C GLY A 85 -7.46 6.65 7.20
N TYR A 86 -6.24 6.23 6.85
CA TYR A 86 -5.36 5.49 7.73
C TYR A 86 -3.92 6.00 7.63
N SER A 87 -3.18 5.82 8.71
CA SER A 87 -1.76 6.12 8.85
C SER A 87 -1.05 4.97 9.58
N PHE A 88 0.28 4.97 9.53
CA PHE A 88 1.10 4.08 10.35
C PHE A 88 1.77 4.90 11.45
N ILE A 89 1.57 4.48 12.70
CA ILE A 89 2.29 5.03 13.86
C ILE A 89 3.71 4.44 13.90
N GLU A 90 4.67 5.21 14.43
CA GLU A 90 6.07 4.78 14.59
C GLU A 90 6.19 3.71 15.67
#